data_AF-A0A9K3JHM7-F1
#
_entry.id   AF-A0A9K3JHM7-F1
#
_cell.length_a   1.000
_cell.length_b   1.000
_cell.length_c   1.000
_cell.angle_alpha   90.00
_cell.angle_beta   90.00
_cell.angle_gamma   90.00
#
_symmetry.space_group_name_H-M   'P 1'
#
loop_
_entity.id
_entity.type
_entity.pdbx_description
1 polymer ?
#
loop_
_entity_poly.entity_id
_entity_poly.type
_entity_poly.pdbx_seq_one_letter_code
_entity_poly.pdbx_strand_id
1 'polypeptide(L)' 'MGIINTATHHMKFIPSPNGGSVFKQTFVIRYKGDAKQMDDVINITKEAIKNTFKKMESYAIAHPEVY' A
#
# COMPACT_ATOMS: atom_id res chain seq x y z
N MET A 1 -14.29 16.01 -3.08
CA MET A 1 -13.73 14.89 -2.31
C MET A 1 -14.17 15.02 -0.86
N GLY A 2 -14.55 13.92 -0.21
CA GLY A 2 -14.89 13.95 1.22
C GLY A 2 -13.70 14.32 2.09
N ILE A 3 -13.96 14.92 3.26
CA ILE A 3 -12.91 15.16 4.25
C ILE A 3 -12.61 13.83 4.95
N ILE A 4 -11.38 13.34 4.85
CA ILE A 4 -10.95 12.13 5.56
C ILE A 4 -10.90 12.45 7.06
N ASN A 5 -11.55 11.61 7.87
CA ASN A 5 -11.48 11.66 9.32
C ASN A 5 -10.29 10.83 9.83
N THR A 6 -10.21 9.57 9.38
CA THR A 6 -9.12 8.65 9.74
C THR A 6 -8.75 7.78 8.55
N ALA A 7 -7.48 7.43 8.42
CA ALA A 7 -6.99 6.43 7.49
C ALA A 7 -6.12 5.43 8.23
N THR A 8 -6.53 4.16 8.25
CA THR A 8 -5.75 3.07 8.83
C THR A 8 -5.21 2.19 7.72
N HIS A 9 -3.90 1.94 7.75
CA HIS A 9 -3.22 1.10 6.78
C HIS A 9 -2.70 -0.17 7.46
N HIS A 10 -3.32 -1.30 7.14
CA HIS A 10 -2.87 -2.62 7.59
C HIS A 10 -1.93 -3.21 6.55
N MET A 11 -0.73 -3.57 6.98
CA MET A 11 0.31 -4.16 6.13
C MET A 11 0.67 -5.55 6.66
N LYS A 12 0.79 -6.52 5.76
CA LYS A 12 1.27 -7.86 6.09
C LYS A 12 2.18 -8.39 4.99
N PHE A 13 3.29 -8.99 5.40
CA PHE A 13 4.14 -9.79 4.54
C PHE A 13 3.86 -11.27 4.82
N ILE A 14 3.59 -12.03 3.77
CA ILE A 14 3.34 -13.46 3.85
C ILE A 14 4.48 -14.15 3.10
N PRO A 15 5.29 -15.01 3.75
CA PRO A 15 6.35 -15.74 3.05
C PRO A 15 5.80 -16.55 1.87
N SER A 16 6.56 -16.61 0.78
CA SER A 16 6.26 -17.39 -0.41
C SER A 16 7.22 -18.57 -0.53
N PRO A 17 6.82 -19.73 -1.08
CA PRO A 17 7.68 -20.91 -1.21
C PRO A 17 8.97 -20.69 -2.01
N ASN A 18 9.03 -19.66 -2.86
CA ASN A 18 10.19 -19.33 -3.70
C ASN A 18 11.20 -18.38 -3.02
N GLY A 19 11.14 -18.21 -1.70
CA GLY A 19 12.01 -17.29 -0.96
C GLY A 19 11.61 -15.81 -1.07
N GLY A 20 10.49 -15.50 -1.73
CA GLY A 20 9.90 -14.16 -1.77
C GLY A 20 8.84 -13.94 -0.68
N SER A 21 8.07 -12.87 -0.84
CA SER A 21 6.89 -12.62 -0.01
C SER A 21 5.73 -12.02 -0.81
N VAL A 22 4.51 -12.26 -0.36
CA VAL A 22 3.31 -11.57 -0.83
C VAL A 22 3.05 -10.41 0.13
N PHE A 23 3.17 -9.19 -0.39
CA PHE A 23 2.82 -7.98 0.33
C PHE A 23 1.30 -7.71 0.21
N LYS A 24 0.57 -7.88 1.31
CA LYS A 24 -0.88 -7.66 1.38
C LYS A 24 -1.18 -6.39 2.15
N GLN A 25 -1.99 -5.52 1.55
CA GLN A 25 -2.36 -4.23 2.12
C GLN A 25 -3.88 -4.10 2.25
N THR A 26 -4.33 -3.42 3.29
CA THR A 26 -5.75 -3.07 3.47
C THR A 26 -5.84 -1.64 4.00
N PHE A 27 -6.58 -0.80 3.29
CA PHE A 27 -6.84 0.58 3.66
C PHE A 27 -8.26 0.71 4.18
N VAL A 28 -8.39 1.21 5.41
CA VAL A 28 -9.68 1.53 6.02
C VAL A 28 -9.75 3.04 6.17
N ILE A 29 -10.52 3.69 5.29
CA ILE A 29 -10.67 5.14 5.29
C ILE A 29 -12.07 5.48 5.81
N ARG A 30 -12.13 6.33 6.84
CA ARG A 30 -13.38 6.87 7.37
C ARG A 30 -13.48 8.33 6.98
N TYR A 31 -14.58 8.72 6.35
CA TYR A 31 -14.87 10.10 5.98
C TYR A 31 -15.68 10.81 7.06
N LYS A 32 -15.58 12.14 7.09
CA LYS A 32 -16.53 12.97 7.85
C LYS A 32 -17.83 13.09 7.06
N GLY A 33 -18.96 12.94 7.75
CA GLY A 33 -20.29 12.99 7.15
C GLY A 33 -20.52 11.87 6.12
N ASP A 34 -21.45 12.08 5.20
CA ASP A 34 -21.87 11.07 4.21
C ASP A 34 -21.00 11.05 2.94
N ALA A 35 -19.83 11.69 3.00
CA ALA A 35 -18.96 11.76 1.84
C ALA A 35 -18.40 10.37 1.51
N LYS A 36 -18.52 9.96 0.25
CA LYS A 36 -17.99 8.69 -0.24
C LYS A 36 -16.67 8.90 -0.98
N GLN A 37 -15.89 7.82 -1.01
CA GLN A 37 -14.67 7.73 -1.79
C GLN A 37 -15.00 7.67 -3.28
N MET A 38 -14.18 8.32 -4.11
CA MET A 38 -14.25 8.20 -5.57
C MET A 38 -13.30 7.09 -6.03
N ASP A 39 -13.74 6.26 -6.97
CA ASP A 39 -12.97 5.10 -7.47
C ASP A 39 -11.62 5.52 -8.09
N ASP A 40 -11.57 6.68 -8.74
CA ASP A 40 -10.33 7.21 -9.31
C ASP A 40 -9.24 7.44 -8.25
N VAL A 41 -9.63 7.94 -7.07
CA VAL A 41 -8.70 8.15 -5.96
C VAL A 41 -8.17 6.82 -5.43
N ILE A 42 -9.01 5.77 -5.41
CA ILE A 42 -8.60 4.42 -5.02
C ILE A 42 -7.55 3.88 -6.00
N ASN A 43 -7.79 4.03 -7.30
CA ASN A 43 -6.89 3.51 -8.33
C ASN A 43 -5.54 4.24 -8.33
N ILE A 44 -5.55 5.58 -8.24
CA ILE A 44 -4.33 6.38 -8.13
C ILE A 44 -3.53 5.98 -6.89
N THR A 45 -4.21 5.79 -5.75
CA THR A 45 -3.55 5.38 -4.50
C THR A 45 -2.91 4.01 -4.63
N LYS A 46 -3.63 3.02 -5.19
CA LYS A 46 -3.10 1.66 -5.44
C LYS A 46 -1.85 1.68 -6.30
N GLU A 47 -1.85 2.43 -7.40
CA GLU A 47 -0.69 2.53 -8.28
C GLU A 47 0.49 3.25 -7.62
N ALA A 48 0.25 4.33 -6.87
CA ALA A 48 1.30 5.02 -6.13
C ALA A 48 1.99 4.11 -5.10
N ILE A 49 1.21 3.32 -4.37
CA ILE A 49 1.71 2.38 -3.38
C ILE A 49 2.52 1.26 -4.05
N LYS A 50 1.99 0.66 -5.12
CA LYS A 50 2.67 -0.38 -5.89
C LYS A 50 4.02 0.12 -6.41
N ASN A 51 4.05 1.32 -6.98
CA ASN A 51 5.28 1.93 -7.49
C ASN A 51 6.30 2.20 -6.38
N THR A 52 5.84 2.67 -5.22
CA THR A 52 6.69 2.89 -4.05
C THR A 52 7.28 1.56 -3.55
N PHE A 53 6.45 0.52 -3.45
CA PHE A 53 6.91 -0.81 -3.05
C PHE A 53 7.95 -1.38 -4.01
N LYS A 54 7.73 -1.27 -5.33
CA LYS A 54 8.69 -1.74 -6.34
C LYS A 54 10.03 -1.02 -6.27
N LYS A 55 10.06 0.28 -5.94
CA LYS A 55 11.32 1.01 -5.72
C LYS A 55 12.06 0.49 -4.49
N MET A 56 11.36 0.25 -3.38
CA MET A 56 11.95 -0.31 -2.17
C MET A 56 12.50 -1.73 -2.41
N GLU A 57 11.73 -2.59 -3.09
CA GLU A 57 12.15 -3.93 -3.49
C GLU A 57 13.40 -3.88 -4.37
N SER A 58 13.42 -3.00 -5.38
CA SER A 58 14.58 -2.85 -6.28
C SER A 58 15.83 -2.38 -5.53
N TYR A 59 15.67 -1.46 -4.56
CA TYR A 59 16.77 -1.00 -3.72
C TYR A 59 17.33 -2.15 -2.86
N ALA A 60 16.48 -2.92 -2.19
CA ALA A 60 16.92 -4.04 -1.36
C ALA A 60 17.64 -5.12 -2.18
N ILE A 61 17.19 -5.40 -3.42
CA ILE A 61 17.86 -6.35 -4.33
C ILE A 61 19.24 -5.83 -4.78
N ALA A 62 19.36 -4.52 -5.03
CA ALA A 62 20.62 -3.91 -5.45
C ALA A 62 21.64 -3.78 -4.31
N HIS A 63 21.17 -3.80 -3.07
CA HIS A 63 21.96 -3.61 -1.85
C HIS A 63 21.76 -4.76 -0.84
N PRO A 64 22.09 -6.01 -1.21
CA PRO A 64 21.91 -7.18 -0.34
C PRO A 64 22.80 -7.15 0.92
N GLU A 65 23.79 -6.27 0.98
CA GLU A 65 24.66 -6.07 2.15
C GLU A 65 23.97 -5.33 3.32
N VAL A 66 22.83 -4.68 3.06
CA VAL A 66 22.16 -3.80 4.04
C VAL A 66 21.11 -4.54 4.87
N TYR A 67 20.60 -5.68 4.40
CA TYR A 67 19.48 -6.43 4.99
C TYR A 67 19.68 -7.94 4.89
#